data_AF-A0A139SLJ8-F1
#
_entry.id   AF-A0A139SLJ8-F1
#
_cell.length_a   1.000
_cell.length_b   1.000
_cell.length_c   1.000
_cell.angle_alpha   90.00
_cell.angle_beta   90.00
_cell.angle_gamma   90.00
#
_symmetry.space_group_name_H-M   'P 1'
#
loop_
_entity.id
_entity.type
_entity.pdbx_description
1 polymer ?
#
loop_
_entity_poly.entity_id
_entity_poly.type
_entity_poly.pdbx_seq_one_letter_code
_entity_poly.pdbx_strand_id
1 'polypeptide(L)'
;MLPPNLKSCALLALLSLGLALVLPGVAQAARYQTIIRLQAPDGEFVVDALPYNPNEGGSNAIHVRYRYRGIELTDIYFGHYWRLSEIQLGYLKRDEAQIRALGLNPKPGQWYEKKPQEGATLYMPPSQFSAEEVDRLAAFLRENQALIRSAFKSTDIGMRFLLFFKTSAKIQLHGIAHLVHAELPLASVSWGHHSLQAVIIEREGRVLLYSSTDKRKPAEIITWGEVLPPRKGSRKPRMILRPVTPQFDSKHIYDSKLMKGTRMSGKGMAKNLYREGRSLMEYYEILP
;
A
#
# COMPACT_ATOMS: atom_id res chain seq x y z
N MET A 1 -32.10 -58.55 9.50
CA MET A 1 -32.26 -57.39 8.60
C MET A 1 -32.17 -56.13 9.45
N LEU A 2 -31.14 -55.29 9.26
CA LEU A 2 -31.00 -54.03 10.02
C LEU A 2 -32.10 -53.04 9.61
N PRO A 3 -32.70 -52.30 10.56
CA PRO A 3 -33.74 -51.32 10.26
C PRO A 3 -33.27 -50.29 9.21
N PRO A 4 -34.14 -49.86 8.28
CA PRO A 4 -33.77 -48.91 7.22
C PRO A 4 -33.18 -47.59 7.76
N ASN A 5 -33.58 -47.18 8.97
CA ASN A 5 -33.09 -45.96 9.62
C ASN A 5 -31.61 -46.01 10.02
N LEU A 6 -31.04 -47.20 10.29
CA LEU A 6 -29.64 -47.37 10.67
C LEU A 6 -28.68 -47.21 9.49
N LYS A 7 -29.11 -47.59 8.27
CA LYS A 7 -28.32 -47.44 7.05
C LYS A 7 -28.21 -45.97 6.64
N SER A 8 -29.31 -45.22 6.76
CA SER A 8 -29.33 -43.77 6.46
C SER A 8 -28.48 -42.97 7.44
N CYS A 9 -28.49 -43.32 8.72
CA CYS A 9 -27.65 -42.67 9.73
C CYS A 9 -26.16 -42.98 9.53
N ALA A 10 -25.81 -44.22 9.18
CA ALA A 10 -24.42 -44.59 8.89
C ALA A 10 -23.89 -43.89 7.62
N LEU A 11 -24.73 -43.72 6.60
CA LEU A 11 -24.37 -42.99 5.38
C LEU A 11 -24.16 -41.49 5.66
N LEU A 12 -25.05 -40.87 6.45
CA LEU A 12 -24.91 -39.48 6.90
C LEU A 12 -23.69 -39.28 7.81
N ALA A 13 -23.38 -40.24 8.68
CA ALA A 13 -22.18 -40.23 9.51
C ALA A 13 -20.90 -40.35 8.66
N LEU A 14 -20.88 -41.22 7.64
CA LEU A 14 -19.75 -41.34 6.71
C LEU A 14 -19.61 -40.12 5.79
N LEU A 15 -20.73 -39.54 5.34
CA LEU A 15 -20.73 -38.28 4.56
C LEU A 15 -20.24 -37.10 5.40
N SER A 16 -20.65 -36.99 6.66
CA SER A 16 -20.19 -35.94 7.57
C SER A 16 -18.74 -36.15 8.03
N LEU A 17 -18.29 -37.40 8.21
CA LEU A 17 -16.87 -37.71 8.46
C LEU A 17 -16.02 -37.42 7.20
N GLY A 18 -16.52 -37.75 6.01
CA GLY A 18 -15.91 -37.41 4.73
C GLY A 18 -15.84 -35.90 4.51
N LEU A 19 -16.92 -35.16 4.82
CA LEU A 19 -16.94 -33.70 4.79
C LEU A 19 -15.95 -33.13 5.81
N ALA A 20 -15.92 -33.64 7.04
CA ALA A 20 -15.03 -33.20 8.12
C ALA A 20 -13.54 -33.53 7.86
N LEU A 21 -13.24 -34.51 6.99
CA LEU A 21 -11.89 -34.83 6.52
C LEU A 21 -11.49 -34.02 5.27
N VAL A 22 -12.44 -33.52 4.49
CA VAL A 22 -12.21 -32.63 3.33
C VAL A 22 -12.13 -31.15 3.75
N LEU A 23 -12.89 -30.75 4.76
CA LEU A 23 -12.96 -29.38 5.29
C LEU A 23 -11.65 -28.82 5.91
N PRO A 24 -10.72 -29.61 6.49
CA PRO A 24 -9.43 -29.06 6.96
C PRO A 24 -8.55 -28.63 5.78
N GLY A 25 -8.84 -29.08 4.55
CA GLY A 25 -8.13 -28.72 3.34
C GLY A 25 -8.55 -27.39 2.70
N VAL A 26 -9.64 -26.77 3.16
CA VAL A 26 -10.21 -25.55 2.53
C VAL A 26 -9.61 -24.26 3.10
N ALA A 27 -8.83 -24.34 4.18
CA ALA A 27 -8.14 -23.19 4.77
C ALA A 27 -6.69 -23.52 5.10
N GLN A 28 -5.88 -23.90 4.11
CA GLN A 28 -4.43 -23.80 4.29
C GLN A 28 -4.10 -22.30 4.31
N ALA A 29 -4.01 -21.73 5.52
CA ALA A 29 -3.68 -20.33 5.74
C ALA A 29 -2.50 -19.95 4.83
N ALA A 30 -2.70 -18.96 3.96
CA ALA A 30 -1.70 -18.52 2.99
C ALA A 30 -0.38 -18.26 3.73
N ARG A 31 0.64 -19.10 3.47
CA ARG A 31 1.96 -18.92 4.07
C ARG A 31 2.81 -18.04 3.16
N TYR A 32 3.59 -17.18 3.78
CA TYR A 32 4.63 -16.42 3.09
C TYR A 32 5.65 -17.37 2.46
N GLN A 33 5.87 -17.18 1.17
CA GLN A 33 6.92 -17.82 0.37
C GLN A 33 8.05 -16.81 0.18
N THR A 34 9.28 -17.20 0.49
CA THR A 34 10.43 -16.32 0.31
C THR A 34 10.74 -16.16 -1.18
N ILE A 35 10.77 -14.92 -1.65
CA ILE A 35 11.16 -14.55 -3.02
C ILE A 35 12.67 -14.45 -3.10
N ILE A 36 13.28 -13.71 -2.16
CA ILE A 36 14.72 -13.52 -2.10
C ILE A 36 15.16 -13.23 -0.66
N ARG A 37 16.36 -13.68 -0.32
CA ARG A 37 17.05 -13.44 0.94
C ARG A 37 18.48 -13.02 0.63
N LEU A 38 18.87 -11.85 1.11
CA LEU A 38 20.17 -11.24 0.86
C LEU A 38 20.84 -10.90 2.19
N GLN A 39 22.11 -11.26 2.34
CA GLN A 39 22.91 -10.82 3.48
C GLN A 39 23.41 -9.39 3.22
N ALA A 40 22.78 -8.40 3.85
CA ALA A 40 23.14 -6.98 3.72
C ALA A 40 24.09 -6.56 4.87
N PRO A 41 24.71 -5.35 4.79
CA PRO A 41 25.79 -4.95 5.70
C PRO A 41 25.45 -5.03 7.19
N ASP A 42 24.30 -4.50 7.59
CA ASP A 42 23.88 -4.46 8.99
C ASP A 42 22.85 -5.56 9.36
N GLY A 43 22.65 -6.53 8.46
CA GLY A 43 21.83 -7.72 8.69
C GLY A 43 21.10 -8.21 7.45
N GLU A 44 20.13 -9.10 7.64
CA GLU A 44 19.48 -9.77 6.53
C GLU A 44 18.36 -8.92 5.91
N PHE A 45 18.31 -8.85 4.57
CA PHE A 45 17.18 -8.32 3.81
C PHE A 45 16.39 -9.46 3.17
N VAL A 46 15.09 -9.55 3.47
CA VAL A 46 14.21 -10.62 2.99
C VAL A 46 12.99 -10.03 2.31
N VAL A 47 12.64 -10.60 1.16
CA VAL A 47 11.34 -10.36 0.52
C VAL A 47 10.56 -11.65 0.52
N ASP A 48 9.37 -11.61 1.10
CA ASP A 48 8.42 -12.71 1.08
C ASP A 48 7.15 -12.28 0.35
N ALA A 49 6.36 -13.24 -0.13
CA ALA A 49 5.05 -12.96 -0.69
C ALA A 49 4.04 -14.06 -0.37
N LEU A 50 2.76 -13.69 -0.33
CA LEU A 50 1.65 -14.63 -0.26
C LEU A 50 0.49 -14.19 -1.16
N PRO A 51 -0.36 -15.14 -1.58
CA PRO A 51 -1.61 -14.79 -2.26
C PRO A 51 -2.55 -14.01 -1.33
N TYR A 52 -3.09 -12.89 -1.79
CA TYR A 52 -3.98 -12.02 -1.02
C TYR A 52 -5.32 -11.84 -1.74
N ASN A 53 -6.42 -12.02 -1.00
CA ASN A 53 -7.80 -11.83 -1.44
C ASN A 53 -8.28 -12.82 -2.55
N PRO A 54 -8.56 -14.08 -2.21
CA PRO A 54 -9.19 -15.02 -3.14
C PRO A 54 -10.66 -14.60 -3.36
N ASN A 55 -11.01 -14.18 -4.57
CA ASN A 55 -12.41 -14.15 -5.00
C ASN A 55 -12.79 -15.51 -5.61
N GLU A 56 -14.09 -15.76 -5.80
CA GLU A 56 -14.63 -17.04 -6.33
C GLU A 56 -14.11 -17.42 -7.73
N GLY A 57 -13.48 -16.48 -8.45
CA GLY A 57 -12.82 -16.70 -9.74
C GLY A 57 -11.30 -16.95 -9.67
N GLY A 58 -10.70 -17.03 -8.48
CA GLY A 58 -9.26 -17.27 -8.32
C GLY A 58 -8.38 -16.05 -8.64
N SER A 59 -8.66 -14.90 -8.03
CA SER A 59 -7.89 -13.65 -8.22
C SER A 59 -6.39 -13.76 -7.90
N ASN A 60 -5.59 -13.05 -8.72
CA ASN A 60 -4.13 -13.07 -8.85
C ASN A 60 -3.38 -12.02 -8.00
N ALA A 61 -4.00 -11.46 -6.96
CA ALA A 61 -3.36 -10.42 -6.16
C ALA A 61 -2.37 -11.02 -5.15
N ILE A 62 -1.16 -10.44 -5.07
CA ILE A 62 -0.09 -10.88 -4.19
C ILE A 62 0.19 -9.79 -3.18
N HIS A 63 0.27 -10.17 -1.90
CA HIS A 63 0.83 -9.32 -0.86
C HIS A 63 2.32 -9.62 -0.75
N VAL A 64 3.15 -8.59 -0.90
CA VAL A 64 4.61 -8.67 -0.77
C VAL A 64 4.99 -8.04 0.56
N ARG A 65 5.89 -8.69 1.30
CA ARG A 65 6.40 -8.24 2.58
C ARG A 65 7.91 -8.08 2.50
N TYR A 66 8.42 -6.95 2.97
CA TYR A 66 9.84 -6.62 3.01
C TYR A 66 10.32 -6.61 4.45
N ARG A 67 11.46 -7.25 4.72
CA ARG A 67 12.07 -7.26 6.06
C ARG A 67 13.54 -6.91 5.97
N TYR A 68 14.02 -6.11 6.93
CA TYR A 68 15.43 -5.81 7.10
C TYR A 68 15.80 -5.99 8.56
N ARG A 69 16.84 -6.79 8.86
CA ARG A 69 17.26 -7.10 10.24
C ARG A 69 16.15 -7.72 11.08
N GLY A 70 15.25 -8.46 10.44
CA GLY A 70 14.07 -9.05 11.07
C GLY A 70 12.89 -8.09 11.28
N ILE A 71 13.06 -6.79 11.01
CA ILE A 71 12.02 -5.76 11.12
C ILE A 71 11.25 -5.69 9.80
N GLU A 72 9.92 -5.73 9.86
CA GLU A 72 9.05 -5.53 8.70
C GLU A 72 9.02 -4.06 8.29
N LEU A 73 9.39 -3.78 7.05
CA LEU A 73 9.37 -2.44 6.48
C LEU A 73 7.99 -2.17 5.91
N THR A 74 7.47 -0.97 6.15
CA THR A 74 6.21 -0.56 5.54
C THR A 74 6.45 -0.09 4.12
N ASP A 75 5.67 -0.62 3.18
CA ASP A 75 5.77 -0.26 1.77
C ASP A 75 4.55 0.52 1.27
N ILE A 76 4.79 1.36 0.27
CA ILE A 76 3.75 1.89 -0.60
C ILE A 76 4.11 1.51 -2.03
N TYR A 77 3.12 0.98 -2.75
CA TYR A 77 3.23 0.65 -4.16
C TYR A 77 3.50 1.90 -5.01
N PHE A 78 4.57 1.81 -5.78
CA PHE A 78 5.07 2.82 -6.69
C PHE A 78 4.87 2.38 -8.14
N GLY A 79 4.49 3.31 -9.03
CA GLY A 79 4.26 3.04 -10.45
C GLY A 79 2.88 2.47 -10.79
N HIS A 80 2.10 2.05 -9.79
CA HIS A 80 0.73 1.59 -9.98
C HIS A 80 -0.23 2.79 -9.99
N TYR A 81 -0.92 3.01 -11.12
CA TYR A 81 -1.66 4.24 -11.46
C TYR A 81 -0.79 5.52 -11.39
N TRP A 82 -0.52 6.11 -12.55
CA TRP A 82 0.33 7.29 -12.71
C TRP A 82 0.02 8.44 -11.74
N ARG A 83 -1.26 8.67 -11.41
CA ARG A 83 -1.69 9.71 -10.45
C ARG A 83 -1.20 9.46 -9.03
N LEU A 84 -1.33 8.24 -8.52
CA LEU A 84 -0.88 7.91 -7.16
C LEU A 84 0.64 8.04 -7.06
N SER A 85 1.34 7.65 -8.14
CA SER A 85 2.78 7.82 -8.24
C SER A 85 3.20 9.29 -8.26
N GLU A 86 2.43 10.17 -8.93
CA GLU A 86 2.67 11.62 -8.92
C GLU A 86 2.50 12.24 -7.53
N ILE A 87 1.41 11.91 -6.82
CA ILE A 87 1.20 12.39 -5.44
C ILE A 87 2.33 11.90 -4.52
N GLN A 88 2.64 10.61 -4.59
CA GLN A 88 3.67 10.02 -3.74
C GLN A 88 5.04 10.62 -4.04
N LEU A 89 5.42 10.76 -5.31
CA LEU A 89 6.67 11.40 -5.68
C LEU A 89 6.73 12.86 -5.24
N GLY A 90 5.65 13.62 -5.43
CA GLY A 90 5.60 15.01 -4.99
C GLY A 90 5.72 15.13 -3.47
N TYR A 91 5.02 14.27 -2.72
CA TYR A 91 5.12 14.20 -1.26
C TYR A 91 6.54 13.88 -0.81
N LEU A 92 7.16 12.85 -1.39
CA LEU A 92 8.52 12.46 -1.04
C LEU A 92 9.52 13.57 -1.38
N LYS A 93 9.38 14.23 -2.53
CA LYS A 93 10.27 15.30 -3.00
C LYS A 93 10.29 16.55 -2.14
N ARG A 94 9.36 16.72 -1.19
CA ARG A 94 9.45 17.81 -0.21
C ARG A 94 10.77 17.73 0.58
N ASP A 95 11.20 16.50 0.86
CA ASP A 95 12.37 16.21 1.68
C ASP A 95 13.29 15.23 0.93
N GLU A 96 13.80 15.62 -0.25
CA GLU A 96 14.61 14.74 -1.13
C GLU A 96 15.81 14.10 -0.43
N ALA A 97 16.38 14.77 0.57
CA ALA A 97 17.48 14.26 1.40
C ALA A 97 17.12 12.98 2.17
N GLN A 98 15.83 12.65 2.34
CA GLN A 98 15.37 11.41 2.97
C GLN A 98 15.19 10.25 1.98
N ILE A 99 15.24 10.52 0.67
CA ILE A 99 14.98 9.52 -0.36
C ILE A 99 16.30 8.90 -0.84
N ARG A 100 16.32 7.58 -1.01
CA ARG A 100 17.35 6.87 -1.76
C ARG A 100 16.73 6.15 -2.93
N ALA A 101 16.91 6.71 -4.13
CA ALA A 101 16.44 6.10 -5.36
C ALA A 101 17.26 4.87 -5.72
N LEU A 102 16.58 3.75 -5.98
CA LEU A 102 17.22 2.49 -6.29
C LEU A 102 17.24 2.18 -7.80
N GLY A 103 16.93 3.17 -8.65
CA GLY A 103 17.07 3.04 -10.10
C GLY A 103 15.89 2.39 -10.84
N LEU A 104 14.72 2.23 -10.20
CA LEU A 104 13.48 2.10 -10.96
C LEU A 104 13.09 3.48 -11.48
N ASN A 105 12.82 3.59 -12.78
CA ASN A 105 12.42 4.87 -13.38
C ASN A 105 10.89 5.03 -13.29
N PRO A 106 10.37 5.98 -12.49
CA PRO A 106 8.94 6.25 -12.47
C PRO A 106 8.35 6.80 -13.77
N LYS A 107 9.19 7.44 -14.62
CA LYS A 107 8.77 8.57 -15.47
C LYS A 107 7.33 8.45 -16.02
N PRO A 108 6.35 9.15 -15.42
CA PRO A 108 5.10 9.45 -16.07
C PRO A 108 5.37 10.67 -16.96
N GLY A 109 5.53 10.46 -18.27
CA GLY A 109 5.74 11.60 -19.18
C GLY A 109 6.35 11.29 -20.54
N GLN A 110 7.06 10.16 -20.70
CA GLN A 110 7.49 9.69 -22.02
C GLN A 110 6.68 8.46 -22.41
N TRP A 111 5.45 8.71 -22.84
CA TRP A 111 4.44 7.72 -23.19
C TRP A 111 4.78 6.87 -24.43
N TYR A 112 5.98 7.01 -25.00
CA TYR A 112 6.33 6.39 -26.28
C TYR A 112 7.49 5.39 -26.27
N GLU A 113 8.27 5.25 -25.18
CA GLU A 113 9.48 4.39 -25.29
C GLU A 113 9.70 3.33 -24.20
N LYS A 114 9.23 3.48 -22.96
CA LYS A 114 9.38 2.43 -21.93
C LYS A 114 8.17 2.39 -21.01
N LYS A 115 7.61 1.18 -20.80
CA LYS A 115 6.55 0.96 -19.81
C LYS A 115 7.04 1.45 -18.43
N PRO A 116 6.21 2.17 -17.65
CA PRO A 116 6.60 2.61 -16.32
C PRO A 116 6.99 1.39 -15.47
N GLN A 117 8.08 1.51 -14.71
CA GLN A 117 8.51 0.45 -13.82
C GLN A 117 7.80 0.59 -12.49
N GLU A 118 7.12 -0.47 -12.09
CA GLU A 118 6.43 -0.59 -10.81
C GLU A 118 7.37 -1.17 -9.75
N GLY A 119 7.28 -0.68 -8.52
CA GLY A 119 8.06 -1.21 -7.41
C GLY A 119 7.51 -0.79 -6.06
N ALA A 120 8.18 -1.19 -4.98
CA ALA A 120 7.84 -0.71 -3.64
C ALA A 120 8.67 0.53 -3.27
N THR A 121 8.05 1.51 -2.63
CA THR A 121 8.76 2.51 -1.83
C THR A 121 8.72 2.06 -0.38
N LEU A 122 9.89 1.80 0.21
CA LEU A 122 10.01 1.26 1.57
C LEU A 122 10.33 2.38 2.55
N TYR A 123 9.51 2.53 3.57
CA TYR A 123 9.72 3.48 4.65
C TYR A 123 10.58 2.84 5.74
N MET A 124 11.61 3.58 6.14
CA MET A 124 12.57 3.23 7.16
C MET A 124 12.47 4.30 8.26
N PRO A 125 11.67 4.07 9.30
CA PRO A 125 11.40 5.08 10.32
C PRO A 125 12.69 5.45 11.07
N PRO A 126 12.97 6.76 11.29
CA PRO A 126 14.15 7.20 12.04
C PRO A 126 14.24 6.67 13.47
N SER A 127 13.09 6.28 14.05
CA SER A 127 13.03 5.63 15.36
C SER A 127 13.64 4.22 15.40
N GLN A 128 13.88 3.60 14.25
CA GLN A 128 14.40 2.23 14.12
C GLN A 128 15.68 2.14 13.27
N PHE A 129 15.93 3.13 12.41
CA PHE A 129 17.04 3.14 11.47
C PHE A 129 17.72 4.51 11.47
N SER A 130 19.05 4.52 11.53
CA SER A 130 19.86 5.71 11.28
C SER A 130 19.95 6.02 9.79
N ALA A 131 20.26 7.27 9.43
CA ALA A 131 20.42 7.66 8.04
C ALA A 131 21.56 6.89 7.36
N GLU A 132 22.67 6.66 8.07
CA GLU A 132 23.82 5.93 7.55
C GLU A 132 23.50 4.45 7.28
N GLU A 133 22.67 3.81 8.11
CA GLU A 133 22.18 2.45 7.86
C GLU A 133 21.32 2.40 6.59
N VAL A 134 20.44 3.39 6.40
CA VAL A 134 19.62 3.49 5.17
C VAL A 134 20.51 3.69 3.95
N ASP A 135 21.58 4.48 4.04
CA ASP A 135 22.53 4.71 2.96
C ASP A 135 23.26 3.44 2.54
N ARG A 136 23.77 2.67 3.51
CA ARG A 136 24.44 1.40 3.28
C ARG A 136 23.50 0.37 2.66
N LEU A 137 22.27 0.26 3.19
CA LEU A 137 21.26 -0.63 2.60
C LEU A 137 20.90 -0.19 1.18
N ALA A 138 20.74 1.12 0.93
CA ALA A 138 20.43 1.64 -0.40
C ALA A 138 21.55 1.36 -1.41
N ALA A 139 22.82 1.48 -1.01
CA ALA A 139 23.95 1.10 -1.86
C ALA A 139 23.91 -0.40 -2.17
N PHE A 140 23.76 -1.23 -1.15
CA PHE A 140 23.67 -2.69 -1.29
C PHE A 140 22.52 -3.13 -2.21
N LEU A 141 21.31 -2.58 -2.03
CA LEU A 141 20.15 -2.91 -2.86
C LEU A 141 20.30 -2.44 -4.31
N ARG A 142 21.00 -1.32 -4.56
CA ARG A 142 21.33 -0.86 -5.92
C ARG A 142 22.26 -1.84 -6.62
N GLU A 143 23.31 -2.29 -5.94
CA GLU A 143 24.26 -3.29 -6.48
C GLU A 143 23.57 -4.62 -6.79
N ASN A 144 22.59 -5.01 -5.97
CA ASN A 144 21.84 -6.26 -6.11
C ASN A 144 20.54 -6.13 -6.92
N GLN A 145 20.30 -4.98 -7.58
CA GLN A 145 19.00 -4.71 -8.21
C GLN A 145 18.65 -5.70 -9.32
N ALA A 146 19.63 -6.13 -10.13
CA ALA A 146 19.41 -7.11 -11.19
C ALA A 146 18.97 -8.46 -10.64
N LEU A 147 19.55 -8.89 -9.52
CA LEU A 147 19.19 -10.13 -8.83
C LEU A 147 17.77 -10.05 -8.26
N ILE A 148 17.43 -8.94 -7.60
CA ILE A 148 16.08 -8.69 -7.07
C ILE A 148 15.04 -8.72 -8.20
N ARG A 149 15.30 -8.01 -9.30
CA ARG A 149 14.44 -8.00 -10.52
C ARG A 149 14.24 -9.41 -11.07
N SER A 150 15.31 -10.19 -11.15
CA SER A 150 15.25 -11.57 -11.63
C SER A 150 14.36 -12.42 -10.71
N ALA A 151 14.57 -12.34 -9.39
CA ALA A 151 13.79 -13.10 -8.40
C ALA A 151 12.29 -12.76 -8.46
N PHE A 152 11.94 -11.48 -8.57
CA PHE A 152 10.54 -11.05 -8.73
C PHE A 152 9.90 -11.62 -9.99
N LYS A 153 10.65 -11.66 -11.11
CA LYS A 153 10.15 -12.16 -12.39
C LYS A 153 10.01 -13.70 -12.42
N SER A 154 10.91 -14.42 -11.75
CA SER A 154 10.98 -15.88 -11.81
C SER A 154 10.15 -16.58 -10.74
N THR A 155 9.82 -15.91 -9.64
CA THR A 155 9.12 -16.54 -8.51
C THR A 155 7.61 -16.51 -8.72
N ASP A 156 7.06 -17.71 -8.89
CA ASP A 156 5.61 -17.95 -8.92
C ASP A 156 5.09 -18.15 -7.49
N ILE A 157 4.06 -17.39 -7.11
CA ILE A 157 3.45 -17.49 -5.78
C ILE A 157 2.30 -18.49 -5.86
N GLY A 158 2.53 -19.68 -5.30
CA GLY A 158 1.55 -20.77 -5.34
C GLY A 158 0.29 -20.48 -4.53
N MET A 159 -0.87 -20.72 -5.14
CA MET A 159 -2.18 -20.86 -4.53
C MET A 159 -2.60 -22.33 -4.59
N ARG A 160 -3.10 -22.86 -3.47
CA ARG A 160 -3.73 -24.19 -3.44
C ARG A 160 -5.23 -23.97 -3.32
N PHE A 161 -5.96 -24.26 -4.40
CA PHE A 161 -7.42 -24.17 -4.42
C PHE A 161 -7.98 -25.59 -4.60
N LEU A 162 -8.57 -26.14 -3.53
CA LEU A 162 -8.86 -27.57 -3.39
C LEU A 162 -7.62 -28.47 -3.59
N LEU A 163 -7.68 -29.71 -3.10
CA LEU A 163 -6.56 -30.66 -3.06
C LEU A 163 -5.90 -30.98 -4.43
N PHE A 164 -6.46 -30.52 -5.55
CA PHE A 164 -6.05 -30.95 -6.90
C PHE A 164 -5.72 -29.82 -7.89
N PHE A 165 -6.02 -28.54 -7.61
CA PHE A 165 -5.70 -27.44 -8.53
C PHE A 165 -4.64 -26.51 -7.92
N LYS A 166 -3.42 -26.55 -8.50
CA LYS A 166 -2.37 -25.57 -8.24
C LYS A 166 -2.53 -24.43 -9.23
N THR A 167 -2.84 -23.25 -8.74
CA THR A 167 -2.73 -22.01 -9.52
C THR A 167 -1.54 -21.22 -8.98
N SER A 168 -0.84 -20.49 -9.84
CA SER A 168 0.23 -19.58 -9.41
C SER A 168 -0.08 -18.16 -9.86
N ALA A 169 0.26 -17.20 -9.00
CA ALA A 169 0.21 -15.79 -9.32
C ALA A 169 1.64 -15.28 -9.56
N LYS A 170 1.81 -14.43 -10.57
CA LYS A 170 3.08 -13.75 -10.83
C LYS A 170 3.14 -12.42 -10.10
N ILE A 171 4.30 -12.11 -9.55
CA ILE A 171 4.57 -10.80 -8.95
C ILE A 171 4.60 -9.76 -10.09
N GLN A 172 3.71 -8.76 -10.00
CA GLN A 172 3.59 -7.71 -11.03
C GLN A 172 4.55 -6.53 -10.79
N LEU A 173 5.40 -6.63 -9.77
CA LEU A 173 6.41 -5.62 -9.43
C LEU A 173 7.73 -5.90 -10.16
N HIS A 174 8.45 -4.83 -10.49
CA HIS A 174 9.80 -4.90 -11.03
C HIS A 174 10.87 -4.88 -9.92
N GLY A 175 10.51 -4.56 -8.68
CA GLY A 175 11.42 -4.57 -7.54
C GLY A 175 11.14 -3.45 -6.56
N ILE A 176 12.19 -2.79 -6.07
CA ILE A 176 12.12 -1.70 -5.09
C ILE A 176 12.51 -0.39 -5.77
N ALA A 177 11.70 0.64 -5.61
CA ALA A 177 11.87 1.95 -6.23
C ALA A 177 12.71 2.89 -5.37
N HIS A 178 12.35 2.99 -4.09
CA HIS A 178 12.97 3.91 -3.14
C HIS A 178 13.08 3.29 -1.75
N LEU A 179 14.11 3.70 -1.02
CA LEU A 179 14.08 3.72 0.45
C LEU A 179 13.81 5.16 0.90
N VAL A 180 13.02 5.32 1.95
CA VAL A 180 12.66 6.64 2.49
C VAL A 180 12.94 6.63 3.99
N HIS A 181 13.89 7.44 4.42
CA HIS A 181 14.23 7.63 5.84
C HIS A 181 13.25 8.60 6.49
N ALA A 182 12.01 8.14 6.68
CA ALA A 182 10.92 8.90 7.27
C ALA A 182 9.87 7.96 7.87
N GLU A 183 9.02 8.52 8.73
CA GLU A 183 7.79 7.86 9.15
C GLU A 183 6.81 7.77 7.97
N LEU A 184 6.12 6.65 7.85
CA LEU A 184 5.01 6.50 6.90
C LEU A 184 3.89 7.49 7.24
N PRO A 185 3.29 8.20 6.26
CA PRO A 185 2.04 8.91 6.47
C PRO A 185 0.95 7.97 7.00
N LEU A 186 0.12 8.47 7.93
CA LEU A 186 -1.01 7.70 8.49
C LEU A 186 -2.07 7.39 7.43
N ALA A 187 -2.31 8.34 6.54
CA ALA A 187 -3.32 8.21 5.51
C ALA A 187 -3.02 9.16 4.34
N SER A 188 -3.48 8.76 3.15
CA SER A 188 -3.59 9.63 2.00
C SER A 188 -4.92 9.40 1.30
N VAL A 189 -5.62 10.46 0.93
CA VAL A 189 -6.84 10.40 0.12
C VAL A 189 -6.70 11.33 -1.06
N SER A 190 -6.95 10.82 -2.28
CA SER A 190 -6.85 11.61 -3.51
C SER A 190 -8.18 11.72 -4.24
N TRP A 191 -8.37 12.82 -4.97
CA TRP A 191 -9.54 13.08 -5.79
C TRP A 191 -9.21 14.00 -6.98
N GLY A 192 -10.16 14.09 -7.90
CA GLY A 192 -10.10 14.97 -9.08
C GLY A 192 -9.75 14.25 -10.38
N HIS A 193 -10.47 14.62 -11.45
CA HIS A 193 -10.34 14.00 -12.78
C HIS A 193 -9.31 14.69 -13.69
N HIS A 194 -9.11 15.99 -13.54
CA HIS A 194 -8.20 16.79 -14.38
C HIS A 194 -7.16 17.54 -13.56
N SER A 195 -7.54 18.01 -12.37
CA SER A 195 -6.63 18.37 -11.28
C SER A 195 -6.49 17.18 -10.33
N LEU A 196 -5.28 16.86 -9.93
CA LEU A 196 -4.99 15.84 -8.93
C LEU A 196 -4.83 16.52 -7.57
N GLN A 197 -5.76 16.25 -6.67
CA GLN A 197 -5.75 16.79 -5.31
C GLN A 197 -5.63 15.63 -4.34
N ALA A 198 -4.86 15.80 -3.26
CA ALA A 198 -4.78 14.80 -2.22
C ALA A 198 -4.60 15.42 -0.83
N VAL A 199 -5.24 14.81 0.17
CA VAL A 199 -4.96 15.06 1.58
C VAL A 199 -4.00 13.99 2.05
N ILE A 200 -2.92 14.41 2.70
CA ILE A 200 -1.94 13.52 3.33
C ILE A 200 -1.91 13.86 4.81
N ILE A 201 -2.01 12.83 5.67
CA ILE A 201 -1.95 12.97 7.12
C ILE A 201 -0.64 12.35 7.58
N GLU A 202 0.28 13.17 8.07
CA GLU A 202 1.55 12.72 8.65
C GLU A 202 1.33 12.11 10.04
N ARG A 203 2.27 11.27 10.49
CA ARG A 203 2.21 10.60 11.80
C ARG A 203 2.17 11.56 13.00
N GLU A 204 2.79 12.72 12.85
CA GLU A 204 2.77 13.81 13.83
C GLU A 204 1.44 14.56 13.88
N GLY A 205 0.49 14.20 13.01
CA GLY A 205 -0.84 14.83 12.93
C GLY A 205 -0.93 15.98 11.95
N ARG A 206 0.15 16.39 11.28
CA ARG A 206 0.08 17.44 10.25
C ARG A 206 -0.78 16.96 9.08
N VAL A 207 -1.66 17.83 8.60
CA VAL A 207 -2.50 17.59 7.43
C VAL A 207 -2.01 18.46 6.29
N LEU A 208 -1.65 17.82 5.19
CA LEU A 208 -1.14 18.46 3.98
C LEU A 208 -2.16 18.37 2.86
N LEU A 209 -2.24 19.44 2.08
CA LEU A 209 -2.95 19.44 0.79
C LEU A 209 -1.90 19.40 -0.32
N TYR A 210 -1.92 18.33 -1.09
CA TYR A 210 -1.26 18.24 -2.38
C TYR A 210 -2.21 18.71 -3.47
N SER A 211 -1.77 19.60 -4.35
CA SER A 211 -2.53 20.05 -5.50
C SER A 211 -1.66 20.09 -6.76
N SER A 212 -2.14 19.45 -7.82
CA SER A 212 -1.53 19.44 -9.14
C SER A 212 -2.62 19.69 -10.18
N THR A 213 -2.75 20.94 -10.63
CA THR A 213 -3.79 21.35 -11.58
C THR A 213 -3.36 21.25 -13.05
N ASP A 214 -2.06 21.20 -13.32
CA ASP A 214 -1.47 21.16 -14.67
C ASP A 214 -0.23 20.25 -14.67
N LYS A 215 -0.15 19.31 -15.63
CA LYS A 215 1.01 18.42 -15.81
C LYS A 215 2.31 19.17 -16.14
N ARG A 216 2.21 20.42 -16.61
CA ARG A 216 3.36 21.26 -16.96
C ARG A 216 3.92 22.04 -15.77
N LYS A 217 3.19 22.10 -14.67
CA LYS A 217 3.61 22.81 -13.46
C LYS A 217 3.92 21.79 -12.36
N PRO A 218 4.98 22.00 -11.56
CA PRO A 218 5.24 21.14 -10.43
C PRO A 218 4.06 21.21 -9.47
N ALA A 219 3.71 20.07 -8.88
CA ALA A 219 2.69 20.02 -7.86
C ALA A 219 3.10 20.82 -6.62
N GLU A 220 2.12 21.38 -5.93
CA GLU A 220 2.33 22.14 -4.70
C GLU A 220 1.83 21.33 -3.49
N ILE A 221 2.58 21.42 -2.39
CA ILE A 221 2.19 20.84 -1.10
C ILE A 221 2.19 21.94 -0.08
N ILE A 222 1.04 22.14 0.56
CA ILE A 222 0.87 23.16 1.59
C ILE A 222 0.34 22.52 2.87
N THR A 223 0.77 23.05 4.00
CA THR A 223 0.18 22.66 5.29
C THR A 223 -1.23 23.20 5.36
N TRP A 224 -2.20 22.29 5.38
CA TRP A 224 -3.61 22.64 5.40
C TRP A 224 -4.15 22.69 6.84
N GLY A 225 -3.63 21.85 7.72
CA GLY A 225 -4.16 21.76 9.08
C GLY A 225 -3.45 20.74 9.95
N GLU A 226 -4.16 20.27 10.97
CA GLU A 226 -3.65 19.33 11.96
C GLU A 226 -4.74 18.39 12.50
N VAL A 227 -4.31 17.22 12.96
CA VAL A 227 -5.10 16.23 13.68
C VAL A 227 -4.87 16.40 15.17
N LEU A 228 -5.94 16.68 15.88
CA LEU A 228 -5.99 16.76 17.32
C LEU A 228 -6.54 15.47 17.94
N PRO A 229 -6.20 15.20 19.20
CA PRO A 229 -6.79 14.08 19.93
C PRO A 229 -8.32 14.20 20.03
N PRO A 230 -9.01 13.05 20.21
CA PRO A 230 -10.46 13.03 20.43
C PRO A 230 -10.88 13.92 21.60
N ARG A 231 -12.08 14.51 21.51
CA ARG A 231 -12.73 15.16 22.66
C ARG A 231 -13.09 14.12 23.71
N LYS A 232 -13.20 14.54 24.98
CA LYS A 232 -13.73 13.70 26.06
C LYS A 232 -15.10 13.15 25.64
N GLY A 233 -15.24 11.81 25.64
CA GLY A 233 -16.47 11.13 25.23
C GLY A 233 -16.58 10.78 23.73
N SER A 234 -15.64 11.20 22.88
CA SER A 234 -15.55 10.78 21.47
C SER A 234 -14.38 9.81 21.28
N ARG A 235 -14.56 8.83 20.39
CA ARG A 235 -13.47 7.96 19.91
C ARG A 235 -12.79 8.48 18.65
N LYS A 236 -13.35 9.52 18.01
CA LYS A 236 -12.83 10.04 16.75
C LYS A 236 -11.82 11.15 17.00
N PRO A 237 -10.59 11.07 16.45
CA PRO A 237 -9.69 12.21 16.39
C PRO A 237 -10.35 13.37 15.63
N ARG A 238 -9.91 14.59 15.93
CA ARG A 238 -10.49 15.82 15.35
C ARG A 238 -9.52 16.38 14.34
N MET A 239 -10.02 16.87 13.22
CA MET A 239 -9.19 17.47 12.18
C MET A 239 -9.55 18.94 12.07
N ILE A 240 -8.58 19.84 12.30
CA ILE A 240 -8.73 21.28 12.06
C ILE A 240 -8.08 21.59 10.72
N LEU A 241 -8.84 22.21 9.83
CA LEU A 241 -8.36 22.64 8.52
C LEU A 241 -8.45 24.16 8.44
N ARG A 242 -7.44 24.79 7.86
CA ARG A 242 -7.38 26.24 7.66
C ARG A 242 -7.71 26.56 6.21
N PRO A 243 -8.35 27.70 5.89
CA PRO A 243 -8.49 28.11 4.51
C PRO A 243 -7.12 28.24 3.85
N VAL A 244 -6.93 27.58 2.70
CA VAL A 244 -5.70 27.68 1.91
C VAL A 244 -6.03 27.84 0.44
N THR A 245 -5.19 28.58 -0.26
CA THR A 245 -5.27 28.77 -1.70
C THR A 245 -3.92 28.39 -2.29
N PRO A 246 -3.80 27.21 -2.94
CA PRO A 246 -2.58 26.85 -3.66
C PRO A 246 -2.24 27.93 -4.69
N GLN A 247 -0.96 28.24 -4.85
CA GLN A 247 -0.48 29.25 -5.80
C GLN A 247 -0.95 28.96 -7.23
N PHE A 248 -1.08 27.68 -7.60
CA PHE A 248 -1.52 27.28 -8.94
C PHE A 248 -3.03 27.21 -9.14
N ASP A 249 -3.81 27.34 -8.06
CA ASP A 249 -5.27 27.25 -8.09
C ASP A 249 -5.90 28.43 -7.33
N SER A 250 -5.48 29.64 -7.70
CA SER A 250 -5.94 30.90 -7.07
C SER A 250 -7.45 31.15 -7.15
N LYS A 251 -8.17 30.34 -7.94
CA LYS A 251 -9.62 30.41 -8.11
C LYS A 251 -10.39 29.65 -7.03
N HIS A 252 -9.74 28.71 -6.33
CA HIS A 252 -10.38 27.87 -5.31
C HIS A 252 -9.76 28.09 -3.93
N ILE A 253 -10.62 28.32 -2.94
CA ILE A 253 -10.25 28.32 -1.53
C ILE A 253 -10.59 26.93 -0.97
N TYR A 254 -9.60 26.26 -0.42
CA TYR A 254 -9.74 24.94 0.21
C TYR A 254 -9.90 25.13 1.72
N ASP A 255 -11.06 24.79 2.24
CA ASP A 255 -11.37 24.90 3.67
C ASP A 255 -12.14 23.67 4.20
N SER A 256 -12.46 23.73 5.49
CA SER A 256 -13.25 22.70 6.17
C SER A 256 -14.67 22.53 5.60
N LYS A 257 -15.25 23.58 4.99
CA LYS A 257 -16.58 23.52 4.35
C LYS A 257 -16.52 22.76 3.03
N LEU A 258 -15.46 22.95 2.24
CA LEU A 258 -15.22 22.18 1.02
C LEU A 258 -15.17 20.68 1.34
N MET A 259 -14.41 20.27 2.35
CA MET A 259 -14.34 18.85 2.76
C MET A 259 -15.70 18.29 3.19
N LYS A 260 -16.50 19.07 3.94
CA LYS A 260 -17.85 18.67 4.34
C LYS A 260 -18.82 18.58 3.16
N GLY A 261 -18.77 19.55 2.24
CA GLY A 261 -19.65 19.67 1.09
C GLY A 261 -19.35 18.69 -0.03
N THR A 262 -18.08 18.34 -0.23
CA THR A 262 -17.63 17.42 -1.28
C THR A 262 -18.02 15.97 -1.06
N ARG A 263 -18.68 15.58 0.07
CA ARG A 263 -19.09 14.20 0.44
C ARG A 263 -18.44 13.18 -0.50
N MET A 264 -17.12 13.05 -0.36
CA MET A 264 -16.22 12.52 -1.40
C MET A 264 -16.88 11.34 -2.09
N SER A 265 -17.35 11.55 -3.32
CA SER A 265 -18.25 10.61 -3.99
C SER A 265 -17.60 9.23 -3.94
N GLY A 266 -18.30 8.24 -3.36
CA GLY A 266 -17.75 6.91 -3.08
C GLY A 266 -17.23 6.14 -4.29
N LYS A 267 -17.37 6.70 -5.50
CA LYS A 267 -16.81 6.18 -6.76
C LYS A 267 -15.33 6.55 -6.97
N GLY A 268 -14.81 7.58 -6.28
CA GLY A 268 -13.40 7.97 -6.33
C GLY A 268 -12.52 7.35 -5.24
N MET A 269 -13.10 6.62 -4.28
CA MET A 269 -12.39 5.97 -3.19
C MET A 269 -11.71 4.68 -3.65
N ALA A 270 -10.57 4.82 -4.31
CA ALA A 270 -9.67 3.70 -4.51
C ALA A 270 -8.28 4.01 -3.94
N LYS A 271 -7.97 3.25 -2.88
CA LYS A 271 -6.65 2.82 -2.43
C LYS A 271 -5.74 3.88 -1.80
N ASN A 272 -5.79 3.91 -0.46
CA ASN A 272 -4.66 3.96 0.51
C ASN A 272 -5.07 4.54 1.88
N LEU A 273 -6.26 4.16 2.37
CA LEU A 273 -6.42 3.89 3.80
C LEU A 273 -6.13 2.40 3.95
N TYR A 274 -5.01 2.03 4.57
CA TYR A 274 -4.60 0.63 4.78
C TYR A 274 -5.52 -0.15 5.76
N ARG A 275 -6.74 0.33 5.98
CA ARG A 275 -7.89 -0.40 6.48
C ARG A 275 -9.15 0.24 5.90
N GLU A 276 -9.76 -0.45 4.94
CA GLU A 276 -11.12 -0.22 4.41
C GLU A 276 -11.33 1.10 3.65
N GLY A 277 -11.89 1.01 2.44
CA GLY A 277 -12.18 2.15 1.56
C GLY A 277 -13.29 3.04 2.09
N ARG A 278 -12.99 3.81 3.13
CA ARG A 278 -13.93 4.65 3.89
C ARG A 278 -13.51 6.11 3.84
N SER A 279 -14.47 7.02 3.99
CA SER A 279 -14.23 8.47 3.97
C SER A 279 -13.36 8.95 5.13
N LEU A 280 -12.57 10.02 4.97
CA LEU A 280 -11.92 10.70 6.11
C LEU A 280 -12.95 11.12 7.18
N MET A 281 -14.18 11.45 6.79
CA MET A 281 -15.28 11.77 7.70
C MET A 281 -15.70 10.59 8.61
N GLU A 282 -15.39 9.35 8.21
CA GLU A 282 -15.67 8.18 9.03
C GLU A 282 -14.68 8.07 10.20
N TYR A 283 -13.43 8.48 10.00
CA TYR A 283 -12.38 8.40 11.00
C TYR A 283 -12.19 9.70 11.81
N TYR A 284 -12.47 10.85 11.22
CA TYR A 284 -12.17 12.16 11.81
C TYR A 284 -13.43 13.04 11.96
N GLU A 285 -13.52 13.77 13.07
CA GLU A 285 -14.45 14.89 13.23
C GLU A 285 -13.80 16.15 12.60
N ILE A 286 -14.30 16.59 11.44
CA ILE A 286 -13.77 17.80 10.78
C ILE A 286 -14.33 19.06 11.43
N LEU A 287 -13.43 19.85 12.00
CA LEU A 287 -13.73 21.12 12.65
C LEU A 287 -13.63 22.28 11.64
N PRO A 288 -14.43 23.35 11.85
CA PRO A 288 -14.37 24.55 11.02
C PRO A 288 -12.99 25.20 11.03
#